data_AF-M1A1W1-F1
#
_entry.id   AF-M1A1W1-F1
#
_cell.length_a   1.000
_cell.length_b   1.000
_cell.length_c   1.000
_cell.angle_alpha   90.00
_cell.angle_beta   90.00
_cell.angle_gamma   90.00
#
_symmetry.space_group_name_H-M   'P 1'
#
loop_
_entity.id
_entity.type
_entity.pdbx_description
1 polymer ?
#
loop_
_entity_poly.entity_id
_entity_poly.type
_entity_poly.pdbx_seq_one_letter_code
_entity_poly.pdbx_strand_id
1 'polypeptide(L)'
;MDLSGQVLFFIKKERLRLLGRWSGYLSGGFKGKPWFQVRRNWKYSKGDVICDVNLGCDKSIGSCYKIQQIDKKSSFQISNNTGQLVAKVNQKQSSRGFGYGDDVLTLEVEPQVDYSFIVALVTICGLIKHKL
;
A
#
# COMPACT_ATOMS: atom_id res chain seq x y z
N MET A 1 3.44 -12.66 5.07
CA MET A 1 4.27 -13.74 5.65
C MET A 1 5.38 -14.00 4.66
N ASP A 2 6.57 -14.38 5.12
CA ASP A 2 7.63 -14.81 4.21
C ASP A 2 7.42 -16.27 3.74
N LEU A 3 8.39 -16.82 2.99
CA LEU A 3 8.34 -18.20 2.53
C LEU A 3 8.51 -19.24 3.65
N SER A 4 9.05 -18.85 4.81
CA SER A 4 9.29 -19.74 5.96
C SER A 4 8.09 -19.83 6.91
N GLY A 5 7.07 -19.00 6.71
CA GLY A 5 5.92 -18.90 7.61
C GLY A 5 6.05 -17.80 8.66
N GLN A 6 7.10 -16.98 8.62
CA GLN A 6 7.30 -15.88 9.55
C GLN A 6 6.40 -14.69 9.20
N VAL A 7 5.67 -14.19 10.20
CA VAL A 7 4.80 -13.01 10.04
C VAL A 7 5.65 -11.75 9.97
N LEU A 8 5.64 -11.08 8.82
CA LEU A 8 6.31 -9.80 8.59
C LEU A 8 5.51 -8.61 9.15
N PHE A 9 4.21 -8.57 8.82
CA PHE A 9 3.29 -7.54 9.28
C PHE A 9 1.93 -8.12 9.63
N PHE A 10 1.32 -7.56 10.67
CA PHE A 10 -0.11 -7.71 10.94
C PHE A 10 -0.85 -6.47 10.42
N ILE A 11 -1.89 -6.69 9.62
CA ILE A 11 -2.72 -5.61 9.06
C ILE A 11 -4.07 -5.63 9.76
N LYS A 12 -4.46 -4.50 10.37
CA LYS A 12 -5.75 -4.33 11.04
C LYS A 12 -6.56 -3.25 10.36
N LYS A 13 -7.78 -3.58 9.93
CA LYS A 13 -8.78 -2.58 9.54
C LYS A 13 -9.44 -2.00 10.80
N GLU A 14 -9.41 -0.69 10.95
CA GLU A 14 -10.03 -0.01 12.09
C GLU A 14 -11.55 0.12 11.88
N ARG A 15 -12.35 -0.20 12.90
CA ARG A 15 -13.82 -0.36 12.80
C ARG A 15 -14.63 0.95 12.79
N LEU A 16 -14.01 2.13 12.69
CA LEU A 16 -14.73 3.41 12.78
C LEU A 16 -15.03 4.06 11.41
N ARG A 17 -16.34 4.19 11.17
CA ARG A 17 -17.14 5.04 10.26
C ARG A 17 -16.44 5.66 9.04
N LEU A 18 -16.82 5.17 7.86
CA LEU A 18 -16.76 5.79 6.52
C LEU A 18 -15.37 6.12 5.94
N LEU A 19 -14.30 6.15 6.74
CA LEU A 19 -13.00 6.71 6.34
C LEU A 19 -11.90 5.68 6.06
N GLY A 20 -12.20 4.37 6.08
CA GLY A 20 -11.28 3.29 5.71
C GLY A 20 -9.84 3.50 6.18
N ARG A 21 -9.52 3.08 7.41
CA ARG A 21 -8.16 3.16 7.96
C ARG A 21 -7.62 1.77 8.23
N TRP A 22 -6.36 1.59 7.86
CA TRP A 22 -5.60 0.37 8.11
C TRP A 22 -4.36 0.71 8.93
N SER A 23 -4.04 -0.15 9.89
CA SER A 23 -2.88 -0.03 10.75
C SER A 23 -2.01 -1.27 10.58
N GLY A 24 -0.73 -1.07 10.33
CA GLY A 24 0.28 -2.11 10.20
C GLY A 24 1.14 -2.22 11.46
N TYR A 25 1.37 -3.44 11.92
CA TYR A 25 2.17 -3.74 13.11
C TYR A 25 3.27 -4.74 12.74
N LEU A 26 4.48 -4.53 13.27
CA LEU A 26 5.61 -5.45 13.10
C LEU A 26 5.38 -6.78 13.85
N SER A 27 6.28 -7.74 13.62
CA SER A 27 6.30 -9.03 14.32
C SER A 27 6.30 -8.83 15.84
N GLY A 28 5.23 -9.30 16.50
CA GLY A 28 4.91 -8.99 17.89
C GLY A 28 3.40 -8.80 18.14
N GLY A 29 2.63 -8.66 17.06
CA GLY A 29 1.16 -8.64 17.07
C GLY A 29 0.58 -7.23 17.21
N PHE A 30 -0.70 -7.13 17.53
CA PHE A 30 -1.43 -5.84 17.64
C PHE A 30 -1.14 -5.07 18.95
N LYS A 31 -0.02 -5.36 19.64
CA LYS A 31 0.32 -4.72 20.91
C LYS A 31 1.11 -3.45 20.65
N GLY A 32 0.69 -2.35 21.29
CA GLY A 32 1.38 -1.06 21.22
C GLY A 32 1.02 -0.20 20.00
N LYS A 33 1.93 0.70 19.64
CA LYS A 33 1.76 1.70 18.59
C LYS A 33 1.95 1.05 17.20
N PRO A 34 1.07 1.32 16.22
CA PRO A 34 1.26 0.81 14.87
C PRO A 34 2.54 1.39 14.26
N TRP A 35 3.21 0.57 13.47
CA TRP A 35 4.42 0.96 12.74
C TRP A 35 4.07 1.86 11.56
N PHE A 36 2.98 1.56 10.85
CA PHE A 36 2.43 2.43 9.81
C PHE A 36 0.92 2.52 9.88
N GLN A 37 0.36 3.59 9.31
CA GLN A 37 -1.07 3.77 9.15
C GLN A 37 -1.40 4.25 7.74
N VAL A 38 -2.36 3.59 7.10
CA VAL A 38 -2.86 3.94 5.78
C VAL A 38 -4.25 4.51 5.91
N ARG A 39 -4.48 5.68 5.32
CA ARG A 39 -5.78 6.34 5.28
C ARG A 39 -6.23 6.48 3.84
N ARG A 40 -7.44 5.99 3.56
CA ARG A 40 -8.09 6.23 2.26
C ARG A 40 -8.44 7.71 2.13
N ASN A 41 -8.06 8.30 1.00
CA ASN A 41 -8.50 9.65 0.68
C ASN A 41 -9.93 9.61 0.12
N TRP A 42 -10.86 10.35 0.72
CA TRP A 42 -12.29 10.38 0.35
C TRP A 42 -12.64 11.58 -0.51
N LYS A 43 -11.77 12.60 -0.56
CA LYS A 43 -11.96 13.76 -1.41
C LYS A 43 -11.54 13.37 -2.83
N TYR A 44 -12.48 12.83 -3.59
CA TYR A 44 -12.37 12.58 -5.04
C TYR A 44 -12.26 13.88 -5.87
N SER A 45 -11.62 14.92 -5.32
CA SER A 45 -11.47 16.23 -5.94
C SER A 45 -9.98 16.59 -6.00
N LYS A 46 -9.44 16.41 -7.22
CA LYS A 46 -8.07 16.70 -7.70
C LYS A 46 -6.99 15.67 -7.33
N GLY A 47 -6.93 14.60 -8.12
CA GLY A 47 -5.75 13.74 -8.26
C GLY A 47 -6.03 12.26 -8.00
N ASP A 48 -5.31 11.40 -8.72
CA ASP A 48 -5.39 9.94 -8.66
C ASP A 48 -4.91 9.34 -7.32
N VAL A 49 -4.87 10.08 -6.21
CA VAL A 49 -4.32 9.60 -4.93
C VAL A 49 -5.29 8.65 -4.24
N ILE A 50 -4.91 7.37 -4.12
CA ILE A 50 -5.68 6.30 -3.47
C ILE A 50 -5.56 6.42 -1.95
N CYS A 51 -4.35 6.63 -1.43
CA CYS A 51 -4.05 6.59 0.00
C CYS A 51 -2.88 7.48 0.40
N ASP A 52 -2.97 7.98 1.63
CA ASP A 52 -1.84 8.55 2.36
C ASP A 52 -1.38 7.55 3.44
N VAL A 53 -0.08 7.38 3.57
CA VAL A 53 0.55 6.43 4.48
C VAL A 53 1.45 7.19 5.44
N ASN A 54 1.20 7.10 6.74
CA ASN A 54 2.05 7.70 7.76
C ASN A 54 2.89 6.62 8.44
N LEU A 55 4.20 6.83 8.55
CA LEU A 55 5.07 6.01 9.39
C LEU A 55 5.01 6.51 10.84
N GLY A 56 4.58 5.65 11.76
CA GLY A 56 4.31 5.99 13.15
C GLY A 56 3.09 6.91 13.36
N CYS A 57 2.80 7.27 14.62
CA CYS A 57 1.74 8.24 14.97
C CYS A 57 2.25 9.69 15.09
N ASP A 58 3.54 9.96 14.83
CA ASP A 58 4.02 11.33 14.98
C ASP A 58 3.66 12.13 13.72
N LYS A 59 2.87 13.19 13.91
CA LYS A 59 2.22 13.95 12.83
C LYS A 59 3.19 14.94 12.17
N SER A 60 4.47 14.89 12.48
CA SER A 60 5.50 15.69 11.85
C SER A 60 5.68 15.25 10.39
N ILE A 61 4.88 15.87 9.52
CA ILE A 61 4.98 16.27 8.10
C ILE A 61 5.97 15.52 7.14
N GLY A 62 7.03 14.88 7.62
CA GLY A 62 8.13 14.34 6.82
C GLY A 62 8.17 12.83 6.59
N SER A 63 7.24 11.99 7.07
CA SER A 63 7.34 10.52 6.91
C SER A 63 6.15 9.89 6.16
N CYS A 64 5.59 10.63 5.19
CA CYS A 64 4.41 10.20 4.47
C CYS A 64 4.74 9.55 3.12
N TYR A 65 4.25 8.33 2.86
CA TYR A 65 4.19 7.77 1.50
C TYR A 65 2.83 8.07 0.88
N LYS A 66 2.81 8.21 -0.44
CA LYS A 66 1.60 8.46 -1.22
C LYS A 66 1.40 7.33 -2.21
N ILE A 67 0.18 6.84 -2.29
CA ILE A 67 -0.21 5.84 -3.29
C ILE A 67 -1.12 6.51 -4.31
N GLN A 68 -0.69 6.50 -5.57
CA GLN A 68 -1.40 7.15 -6.67
C GLN A 68 -1.78 6.12 -7.73
N GLN A 69 -3.05 6.08 -8.08
CA GLN A 69 -3.55 5.37 -9.24
C GLN A 69 -2.94 5.96 -10.51
N ILE A 70 -2.60 5.11 -11.47
CA ILE A 70 -2.04 5.56 -12.76
C ILE A 70 -3.10 5.47 -13.86
N ASP A 71 -3.99 4.48 -13.76
CA ASP A 71 -5.04 4.23 -14.74
C ASP A 71 -6.32 3.72 -14.06
N LYS A 72 -7.42 3.62 -14.83
CA LYS A 72 -8.68 3.04 -14.33
C LYS A 72 -8.59 1.53 -14.03
N LYS A 73 -7.45 0.88 -14.30
CA LYS A 73 -7.22 -0.55 -14.03
C LYS A 73 -6.59 -0.73 -12.63
N SER A 74 -5.89 -1.84 -12.44
CA SER A 74 -5.22 -2.18 -11.19
C SER A 74 -3.89 -1.43 -10.98
N SER A 75 -3.46 -0.56 -11.89
CA SER A 75 -2.12 0.04 -11.84
C SER A 75 -2.04 1.23 -10.87
N PHE A 76 -0.98 1.29 -10.08
CA PHE A 76 -0.70 2.38 -9.16
C PHE A 76 0.79 2.49 -8.86
N GLN A 77 1.21 3.65 -8.40
CA GLN A 77 2.56 3.93 -7.94
C GLN A 77 2.57 4.31 -6.46
N ILE A 78 3.70 4.06 -5.82
CA ILE A 78 3.99 4.43 -4.45
C ILE A 78 5.17 5.39 -4.48
N SER A 79 4.98 6.57 -3.90
CA SER A 79 6.03 7.58 -3.75
C SER A 79 6.32 7.84 -2.28
N ASN A 80 7.56 8.17 -1.95
CA ASN A 80 7.95 8.57 -0.60
C ASN A 80 7.57 10.04 -0.31
N ASN A 81 8.05 10.54 0.83
CA ASN A 81 7.85 11.90 1.33
C ASN A 81 8.44 12.99 0.41
N THR A 82 9.52 12.69 -0.31
CA THR A 82 10.15 13.61 -1.27
C THR A 82 9.47 13.60 -2.63
N GLY A 83 8.48 12.71 -2.82
CA GLY A 83 7.80 12.51 -4.10
C GLY A 83 8.54 11.57 -5.06
N GLN A 84 9.67 10.99 -4.63
CA GLN A 84 10.39 10.00 -5.41
C GLN A 84 9.58 8.71 -5.50
N LEU A 85 9.49 8.14 -6.70
CA LEU A 85 8.89 6.83 -6.95
C LEU A 85 9.71 5.76 -6.23
N VAL A 86 9.06 4.93 -5.42
CA VAL A 86 9.71 3.82 -4.72
C VAL A 86 9.19 2.46 -5.16
N ALA A 87 7.98 2.41 -5.71
CA ALA A 87 7.42 1.20 -6.29
C ALA A 87 6.35 1.51 -7.33
N LYS A 88 6.23 0.63 -8.31
CA LYS A 88 5.20 0.67 -9.34
C LYS A 88 4.51 -0.69 -9.42
N VAL A 89 3.19 -0.64 -9.51
CA VAL A 89 2.33 -1.81 -9.64
C VAL A 89 1.55 -1.72 -10.94
N ASN A 90 1.61 -2.79 -11.72
CA ASN A 90 0.90 -2.92 -12.99
C ASN A 90 0.12 -4.24 -13.02
N GLN A 91 -0.89 -4.33 -13.88
CA GLN A 91 -1.47 -5.63 -14.23
C GLN A 91 -0.41 -6.49 -14.94
N LYS A 92 -0.24 -7.74 -14.51
CA LYS A 92 0.68 -8.66 -15.19
C LYS A 92 0.22 -8.87 -16.62
N GLN A 93 1.17 -8.87 -17.55
CA GLN A 93 0.91 -9.14 -18.97
C GLN A 93 1.69 -10.38 -19.42
N SER A 94 1.11 -11.11 -20.36
CA SER A 94 1.80 -12.16 -21.10
C SER A 94 2.85 -11.54 -22.03
N SER A 95 3.77 -12.35 -22.53
CA SER A 95 4.75 -11.92 -23.54
C SER A 95 4.12 -11.38 -24.83
N ARG A 96 2.85 -11.69 -25.08
CA ARG A 96 2.06 -11.17 -26.22
C ARG A 96 1.24 -9.92 -25.89
N GLY A 97 1.37 -9.37 -24.68
CA GLY A 97 0.67 -8.15 -24.24
C GLY A 97 -0.74 -8.37 -23.68
N PHE A 98 -1.25 -9.60 -23.66
CA PHE A 98 -2.54 -9.88 -23.01
C PHE A 98 -2.41 -9.77 -21.49
N GLY A 99 -3.25 -8.96 -20.86
CA GLY A 99 -3.35 -8.85 -19.41
C GLY A 99 -3.90 -10.14 -18.80
N TYR A 100 -3.33 -10.54 -17.67
CA TYR A 100 -3.90 -11.59 -16.81
C TYR A 100 -5.11 -11.05 -16.04
N GLY A 101 -5.65 -11.83 -15.09
CA GLY A 101 -6.68 -11.35 -14.17
C GLY A 101 -6.32 -10.02 -13.50
N ASP A 102 -7.33 -9.26 -13.13
CA ASP A 102 -7.20 -7.95 -12.49
C ASP A 102 -6.54 -8.01 -11.09
N ASP A 103 -6.50 -9.20 -10.51
CA ASP A 103 -5.86 -9.62 -9.27
C ASP A 103 -4.40 -10.10 -9.48
N VAL A 104 -3.97 -10.31 -10.73
CA VAL A 104 -2.61 -10.73 -11.07
C VAL A 104 -1.75 -9.52 -11.40
N LEU A 105 -0.84 -9.18 -10.50
CA LEU A 105 -0.05 -7.96 -10.54
C LEU A 105 1.44 -8.23 -10.77
N THR A 106 2.12 -7.27 -11.38
CA THR A 106 3.58 -7.12 -11.38
C THR A 106 3.94 -5.97 -10.45
N LEU A 107 4.89 -6.19 -9.54
CA LEU A 107 5.40 -5.20 -8.61
C LEU A 107 6.89 -4.94 -8.90
N GLU A 108 7.20 -3.70 -9.28
CA GLU A 108 8.55 -3.17 -9.43
C GLU A 108 8.86 -2.31 -8.20
N VAL A 109 10.00 -2.53 -7.54
CA VAL A 109 10.39 -1.80 -6.32
C VAL A 109 11.82 -1.31 -6.50
N GLU A 110 12.04 -0.04 -6.18
CA GLU A 110 13.36 0.57 -6.24
C GLU A 110 14.33 -0.09 -5.23
N PRO A 111 15.64 -0.09 -5.52
CA PRO A 111 16.66 -0.54 -4.58
C PRO A 111 16.59 0.22 -3.26
N GLN A 112 17.09 -0.42 -2.18
CA GLN A 112 17.21 0.18 -0.84
C GLN A 112 15.86 0.56 -0.18
N VAL A 113 14.76 0.01 -0.68
CA VAL A 113 13.43 0.12 -0.07
C VAL A 113 13.10 -1.18 0.68
N ASP A 114 12.37 -1.07 1.80
CA ASP A 114 11.84 -2.24 2.50
C ASP A 114 10.74 -2.92 1.68
N TYR A 115 11.09 -4.02 1.00
CA TYR A 115 10.17 -4.83 0.20
C TYR A 115 8.98 -5.35 1.00
N SER A 116 9.18 -5.72 2.27
CA SER A 116 8.11 -6.25 3.13
C SER A 116 7.07 -5.18 3.40
N PHE A 117 7.52 -3.95 3.65
CA PHE A 117 6.63 -2.81 3.82
C PHE A 117 5.86 -2.48 2.54
N ILE A 118 6.53 -2.47 1.38
CA ILE A 118 5.88 -2.22 0.09
C ILE A 118 4.80 -3.28 -0.19
N VAL A 119 5.08 -4.56 0.04
CA VAL A 119 4.09 -5.63 -0.10
C VAL A 119 2.90 -5.43 0.85
N ALA A 120 3.13 -4.95 2.08
CA ALA A 120 2.04 -4.63 3.01
C ALA A 120 1.15 -3.49 2.50
N LEU A 121 1.72 -2.46 1.87
CA LEU A 121 0.95 -1.39 1.23
C LEU A 121 0.14 -1.89 0.04
N VAL A 122 0.74 -2.69 -0.83
CA VAL A 122 0.06 -3.32 -1.98
C VAL A 122 -1.12 -4.18 -1.50
N THR A 123 -0.93 -4.95 -0.43
CA THR A 123 -1.98 -5.75 0.19
C THR A 123 -3.14 -4.87 0.67
N ILE A 124 -2.85 -3.74 1.32
CA ILE A 124 -3.90 -2.79 1.75
C ILE A 124 -4.63 -2.17 0.56
N CYS A 125 -3.94 -1.86 -0.54
CA CYS A 125 -4.58 -1.40 -1.77
C CYS A 125 -5.54 -2.43 -2.34
N GLY A 126 -5.18 -3.72 -2.34
CA GLY A 126 -6.08 -4.80 -2.74
C GLY A 126 -7.32 -4.89 -1.85
N LEU A 127 -7.15 -4.78 -0.52
CA LEU A 127 -8.27 -4.75 0.44
C LEU A 127 -9.18 -3.52 0.25
N ILE A 128 -8.62 -2.37 -0.12
CA ILE A 128 -9.38 -1.13 -0.42
C ILE A 128 -10.21 -1.30 -1.68
N LYS A 129 -9.63 -1.94 -2.70
CA LYS A 129 -10.27 -2.18 -4.00
C LYS A 129 -11.15 -3.43 -4.02
N HIS A 130 -11.28 -4.15 -2.90
CA HIS A 130 -12.02 -5.43 -2.81
C HIS A 130 -11.50 -6.50 -3.80
N LYS A 131 -10.19 -6.53 -4.02
CA LYS A 131 -9.50 -7.51 -4.89
C LYS A 131 -8.67 -8.54 -4.09
N LEU A 132 -8.82 -8.55 -2.76
CA LEU A 132 -8.20 -9.47 -1.79
C LEU A 132 -9.22 -9.80 -0.69
#